data_AF-A0A2M7J1X1-F1
#
_entry.id   AF-A0A2M7J1X1-F1
#
_cell.length_a   1.000
_cell.length_b   1.000
_cell.length_c   1.000
_cell.angle_alpha   90.00
_cell.angle_beta   90.00
_cell.angle_gamma   90.00
#
_symmetry.space_group_name_H-M   'P 1'
#
loop_
_entity.id
_entity.type
_entity.pdbx_description
1 polymer ?
#
loop_
_entity_poly.entity_id
_entity_poly.type
_entity_poly.pdbx_seq_one_letter_code
_entity_poly.pdbx_strand_id
1 'polypeptide(L)'
;MIFSTLSQSSRYAALHPLFPRVFDYIRDTDLYALAPGRYNIVGDDLIAIVEHVSGRTRQMARLEAHRRYIDIQLVLEGDETMGWKPLPDCYNPAGEFSVEKDIQF
;
A
#
# COMPACT_ATOMS: atom_id res chain seq x y z
N MET A 1 3.37 -0.10 -10.97
CA MET A 1 3.78 -1.12 -9.98
C MET A 1 5.29 -1.14 -9.88
N ILE A 2 5.83 -1.15 -8.67
CA ILE A 2 7.26 -1.37 -8.39
C ILE A 2 7.31 -2.52 -7.39
N PHE A 3 8.04 -3.59 -7.70
CA PHE A 3 8.35 -4.66 -6.75
C PHE A 3 9.84 -4.63 -6.46
N SER A 4 10.20 -4.49 -5.19
CA SER A 4 11.59 -4.35 -4.76
C SER A 4 11.72 -4.68 -3.27
N THR A 5 12.96 -4.89 -2.83
CA THR A 5 13.31 -4.97 -1.41
C THR A 5 13.54 -3.57 -0.82
N LEU A 6 13.31 -3.41 0.49
CA LEU A 6 13.56 -2.15 1.21
C LEU A 6 15.02 -1.68 1.14
N SER A 7 15.97 -2.61 0.96
CA SER A 7 17.39 -2.30 0.77
C SER A 7 17.67 -1.47 -0.50
N GLN A 8 16.72 -1.39 -1.44
CA GLN A 8 16.81 -0.57 -2.65
C GLN A 8 16.00 0.74 -2.55
N SER A 9 15.43 1.06 -1.39
CA SER A 9 14.57 2.24 -1.18
C SER A 9 15.17 3.56 -1.68
N SER A 10 16.49 3.75 -1.54
CA SER A 10 17.19 4.94 -2.01
C SER A 10 17.02 5.23 -3.50
N ARG A 11 16.85 4.19 -4.33
CA ARG A 11 16.61 4.35 -5.78
C ARG A 11 15.25 4.96 -6.09
N TYR A 12 14.29 4.81 -5.19
CA TYR A 12 12.91 5.24 -5.37
C TYR A 12 12.61 6.53 -4.61
N ALA A 13 13.44 6.93 -3.64
CA ALA A 13 13.20 8.09 -2.78
C ALA A 13 12.92 9.39 -3.55
N ALA A 14 13.51 9.57 -4.74
CA ALA A 14 13.28 10.75 -5.58
C ALA A 14 11.99 10.71 -6.43
N LEU A 15 11.27 9.59 -6.48
CA LEU A 15 10.08 9.45 -7.33
C LEU A 15 8.86 10.21 -6.81
N HIS A 16 8.83 10.53 -5.51
CA HIS A 16 7.76 11.31 -4.90
C HIS A 16 8.29 12.12 -3.71
N PRO A 17 7.86 13.37 -3.50
CA PRO A 17 8.36 14.23 -2.41
C PRO A 17 8.23 13.63 -1.01
N LEU A 18 7.24 12.77 -0.77
CA LEU A 18 7.01 12.11 0.52
C LEU A 18 7.73 10.76 0.67
N PHE A 19 8.27 10.16 -0.38
CA PHE A 19 8.94 8.86 -0.27
C PHE A 19 10.15 8.86 0.68
N PRO A 20 10.98 9.91 0.77
CA PRO A 20 12.03 9.97 1.79
C PRO A 20 11.46 9.79 3.20
N ARG A 21 10.33 10.46 3.51
CA ARG A 21 9.64 10.34 4.80
C ARG A 21 9.08 8.95 5.06
N VAL A 22 8.58 8.26 4.03
CA VAL A 22 8.15 6.86 4.13
C VAL A 22 9.32 5.98 4.55
N PHE A 23 10.45 6.11 3.86
CA PHE A 23 11.61 5.24 4.11
C PHE A 23 12.31 5.55 5.42
N ASP A 24 12.31 6.81 5.86
CA ASP A 24 12.76 7.19 7.21
C ASP A 24 11.84 6.57 8.28
N TYR A 25 10.51 6.67 8.11
CA TYR A 25 9.57 6.06 9.06
C TYR A 25 9.75 4.54 9.17
N ILE A 26 9.91 3.83 8.04
CA ILE A 26 10.15 2.38 8.02
C ILE A 26 11.46 2.01 8.73
N ARG A 27 12.50 2.84 8.60
CA ARG A 27 13.84 2.58 9.17
C ARG A 27 13.91 2.90 10.67
N ASP A 28 13.24 3.97 11.09
CA ASP A 28 13.36 4.53 12.43
C ASP A 28 12.26 4.03 13.39
N THR A 29 11.32 3.22 12.89
CA THR A 29 10.21 2.64 13.67
C THR A 29 10.39 1.14 13.83
N ASP A 30 10.20 0.62 15.04
CA ASP A 30 10.05 -0.82 15.27
C ASP A 30 8.68 -1.29 14.77
N LEU A 31 8.61 -1.68 13.50
CA LEU A 31 7.37 -2.06 12.83
C LEU A 31 6.74 -3.32 13.43
N TYR A 32 7.52 -4.21 14.05
CA TYR A 32 7.00 -5.43 14.70
C TYR A 32 6.33 -5.12 16.04
N ALA A 33 6.63 -3.98 16.66
CA ALA A 33 6.02 -3.53 17.90
C ALA A 33 4.75 -2.68 17.71
N LEU A 34 4.41 -2.30 16.47
CA LEU A 34 3.20 -1.53 16.20
C LEU A 34 1.95 -2.40 16.39
N ALA A 35 0.97 -1.86 17.10
CA ALA A 35 -0.35 -2.48 17.18
C ALA A 35 -1.11 -2.28 15.85
N PRO A 36 -2.03 -3.19 15.49
CA PRO A 36 -2.91 -2.97 14.35
C PRO A 36 -3.68 -1.65 14.48
N GLY A 37 -3.68 -0.84 13.43
CA GLY A 37 -4.28 0.48 13.46
C GLY A 37 -3.81 1.42 12.36
N ARG A 38 -4.29 2.66 12.45
CA ARG A 38 -3.98 3.75 11.51
C ARG A 38 -3.13 4.80 12.22
N TYR A 39 -2.00 5.13 11.61
CA TYR A 39 -1.02 6.08 12.13
C TYR A 39 -0.80 7.20 11.11
N ASN A 40 -1.20 8.42 11.44
CA ASN A 40 -0.97 9.61 10.62
C ASN A 40 0.48 10.10 10.84
N ILE A 41 1.34 9.94 9.83
CA ILE A 41 2.76 10.30 9.89
C ILE A 41 2.95 11.76 9.45
N VAL A 42 2.26 12.17 8.37
CA VAL A 42 2.22 13.55 7.88
C VAL A 42 0.79 13.93 7.55
N GLY A 43 0.06 14.44 8.55
CA GLY A 43 -1.35 14.80 8.40
C GLY A 43 -2.14 13.66 7.76
N ASP A 44 -2.90 13.95 6.71
CA ASP A 44 -3.59 12.94 5.90
C ASP A 44 -2.82 12.55 4.62
N ASP A 45 -1.64 13.12 4.36
CA ASP A 45 -0.89 12.91 3.11
C ASP A 45 0.05 11.70 3.18
N LEU A 46 0.45 11.29 4.39
CA LEU A 46 1.20 10.07 4.64
C LEU A 46 0.70 9.36 5.89
N ILE A 47 0.20 8.15 5.70
CA ILE A 47 -0.47 7.37 6.72
C ILE A 47 0.02 5.93 6.62
N ALA A 48 0.38 5.34 7.75
CA ALA A 48 0.63 3.90 7.86
C ALA A 48 -0.60 3.19 8.39
N ILE A 49 -0.97 2.09 7.75
CA ILE A 49 -2.02 1.18 8.20
C ILE A 49 -1.33 -0.14 8.51
N VAL A 50 -1.42 -0.59 9.77
CA VAL A 50 -0.87 -1.86 10.24
C VAL A 50 -2.02 -2.82 10.42
N GLU A 51 -1.95 -3.97 9.74
CA GLU A 51 -2.99 -4.99 9.78
C GLU A 51 -2.39 -6.36 10.09
N HIS A 52 -3.02 -7.09 11.01
CA HIS A 52 -2.72 -8.49 11.29
C HIS A 52 -3.91 -9.33 10.85
N VAL A 53 -3.91 -9.72 9.57
CA VAL A 53 -5.04 -10.41 8.94
C VAL A 53 -4.57 -11.66 8.22
N SER A 54 -5.46 -12.65 8.12
CA SER A 54 -5.19 -13.83 7.28
C SER A 54 -5.29 -13.45 5.81
N GLY A 55 -4.37 -13.98 5.00
CA GLY A 55 -4.40 -13.82 3.55
C GLY A 55 -5.71 -14.34 2.94
N ARG A 56 -6.07 -13.77 1.78
CA ARG A 56 -7.24 -14.20 1.00
C ARG A 56 -6.83 -15.18 -0.08
N THR A 57 -7.74 -16.07 -0.48
CA THR A 57 -7.52 -16.89 -1.67
C THR A 57 -7.59 -16.02 -2.92
N ARG A 58 -6.94 -16.46 -4.01
CA ARG A 58 -6.95 -15.75 -5.29
C ARG A 58 -8.37 -15.50 -5.83
N GLN A 59 -9.31 -16.40 -5.54
CA GLN A 59 -10.71 -16.30 -5.98
C GLN A 59 -11.48 -15.23 -5.17
N MET A 60 -11.10 -15.01 -3.92
CA MET A 60 -11.71 -14.01 -3.04
C MET A 60 -11.08 -12.62 -3.18
N ALA A 61 -9.83 -12.55 -3.62
CA ALA A 61 -9.11 -11.30 -3.83
C ALA A 61 -9.62 -10.59 -5.09
N ARG A 62 -10.19 -9.40 -4.91
CA ARG A 62 -10.60 -8.50 -6.00
C ARG A 62 -9.51 -7.48 -6.24
N LEU A 63 -9.29 -7.09 -7.50
CA LEU A 63 -8.44 -5.94 -7.80
C LEU A 63 -9.16 -4.68 -7.31
N GLU A 64 -8.39 -3.74 -6.77
CA GLU A 64 -8.85 -2.42 -6.41
C GLU A 64 -7.89 -1.37 -6.96
N ALA A 65 -8.39 -0.14 -7.10
CA ALA A 65 -7.61 0.98 -7.61
C ALA A 65 -7.92 2.28 -6.85
N HIS A 66 -6.86 3.02 -6.59
CA HIS A 66 -6.86 4.33 -5.93
C HIS A 66 -6.49 5.43 -6.94
N ARG A 67 -6.96 6.66 -6.69
CA ARG A 67 -6.65 7.84 -7.52
C ARG A 67 -5.96 8.95 -6.73
N ARG A 68 -6.17 9.03 -5.42
CA ARG A 68 -5.59 10.04 -4.53
C ARG A 68 -4.34 9.52 -3.82
N TYR A 69 -4.32 8.26 -3.41
CA TYR A 69 -3.19 7.66 -2.71
C TYR A 69 -2.38 6.70 -3.57
N ILE A 70 -1.10 6.59 -3.23
CA ILE A 70 -0.19 5.58 -3.75
C ILE A 70 0.05 4.58 -2.63
N ASP A 71 -0.20 3.31 -2.91
CA ASP A 71 0.06 2.25 -1.94
C ASP A 71 1.54 1.86 -1.93
N ILE A 72 2.09 1.76 -0.73
CA ILE A 72 3.38 1.15 -0.45
C ILE A 72 3.11 0.00 0.50
N GLN A 73 2.97 -1.20 -0.05
CA GLN A 73 2.64 -2.41 0.70
C GLN A 73 3.94 -3.13 1.11
N LEU A 74 4.04 -3.47 2.39
CA LEU A 74 5.18 -4.15 2.99
C LEU A 74 4.70 -5.36 3.79
N VAL A 75 5.11 -6.56 3.40
CA VAL A 75 4.88 -7.78 4.16
C VAL A 75 5.95 -7.89 5.25
N LEU A 76 5.55 -7.76 6.52
CA LEU A 76 6.45 -7.85 7.67
C LEU A 76 6.69 -9.30 8.12
N GLU A 77 5.65 -10.13 8.05
CA GLU A 77 5.67 -11.52 8.48
C GLU A 77 4.81 -12.38 7.55
N GLY A 78 5.28 -13.60 7.28
CA GLY A 78 4.61 -14.55 6.40
C GLY A 78 4.85 -14.28 4.91
N ASP A 79 4.05 -14.94 4.08
CA ASP A 79 4.11 -14.85 2.63
C ASP A 79 2.79 -14.32 2.08
N GLU A 80 2.86 -13.33 1.18
CA GLU A 80 1.70 -12.78 0.50
C GLU A 80 1.89 -12.80 -1.02
N THR A 81 0.82 -13.10 -1.75
CA THR A 81 0.78 -12.98 -3.21
C THR A 81 -0.15 -11.83 -3.59
N MET A 82 0.43 -10.77 -4.15
CA MET A 82 -0.32 -9.59 -4.61
C MET A 82 -0.55 -9.68 -6.13
N GLY A 83 -1.83 -9.76 -6.53
CA GLY A 83 -2.22 -9.66 -7.92
C GLY A 83 -2.30 -8.19 -8.33
N TRP A 84 -1.78 -7.85 -9.52
CA TRP A 84 -1.90 -6.50 -10.06
C TRP A 84 -2.12 -6.53 -11.57
N LYS A 85 -2.77 -5.47 -12.08
CA LYS A 85 -2.94 -5.23 -13.50
C LYS A 85 -2.99 -3.71 -13.74
N PRO A 86 -2.42 -3.18 -14.84
CA PRO A 86 -2.63 -1.77 -15.20
C PRO A 86 -4.12 -1.47 -15.35
N LEU A 87 -4.57 -0.34 -14.79
CA LEU A 87 -5.97 0.07 -14.83
C LEU A 87 -6.58 0.08 -16.25
N PRO A 88 -5.88 0.54 -17.32
CA PRO A 88 -6.42 0.49 -18.68
C PRO A 88 -6.74 -0.92 -19.20
N ASP A 89 -6.13 -1.95 -18.61
CA ASP A 89 -6.37 -3.34 -18.99
C ASP A 89 -7.42 -4.01 -18.08
N CYS A 90 -7.94 -3.32 -17.07
CA CYS A 90 -9.03 -3.81 -16.23
C CYS A 90 -10.38 -3.54 -16.90
N TYR A 91 -11.23 -4.57 -16.96
CA TYR A 91 -12.56 -4.49 -17.56
C TYR A 91 -13.62 -4.90 -16.54
N ASN A 92 -14.84 -4.40 -16.72
CA ASN A 92 -16.00 -4.71 -15.87
C ASN A 92 -15.80 -4.29 -14.40
N PRO A 93 -15.65 -2.98 -14.11
CA PRO A 93 -15.53 -2.51 -12.74
C PRO A 93 -16.77 -2.93 -11.94
N ALA A 94 -16.55 -3.38 -10.73
CA ALA A 94 -17.59 -3.85 -9.84
C ALA A 94 -18.02 -2.70 -8.91
N GLY A 95 -18.79 -1.78 -9.50
CA GLY A 95 -19.31 -0.57 -8.88
C GLY A 95 -18.67 0.71 -9.40
N GLU A 96 -19.21 1.84 -8.97
CA GLU A 96 -18.63 3.16 -9.24
C GLU A 96 -17.46 3.47 -8.32
N PHE A 97 -16.60 4.39 -8.74
CA PHE A 97 -15.51 4.87 -7.91
C PHE A 97 -16.03 5.68 -6.72
N SER A 98 -15.64 5.28 -5.51
CA SER A 98 -15.93 6.03 -4.29
C SER A 98 -14.87 7.09 -4.07
N VAL A 99 -15.25 8.37 -4.23
CA VAL A 99 -14.34 9.51 -3.97
C VAL A 99 -13.95 9.60 -2.50
N GLU A 100 -14.88 9.33 -1.58
CA GLU A 100 -14.64 9.38 -0.13
C GLU A 100 -13.60 8.34 0.31
N LYS A 101 -13.73 7.11 -0.20
CA LYS A 101 -12.85 5.99 0.15
C LYS A 101 -11.65 5.84 -0.77
N ASP A 102 -11.56 6.68 -1.81
CA ASP A 102 -10.58 6.61 -2.88
C ASP A 102 -10.46 5.22 -3.50
N ILE A 103 -11.58 4.52 -3.76
CA ILE A 103 -11.52 3.11 -4.18
C ILE A 103 -12.55 2.77 -5.26
N GLN A 104 -12.13 1.92 -6.18
CA GLN A 104 -12.99 1.17 -7.10
C GLN A 104 -12.48 -0.27 -7.19
N PHE A 105 -13.41 -1.21 -7.30
CA PHE A 105 -13.15 -2.63 -7.52
C PHE A 105 -13.56 -3.08 -8.91
#